data_AF-A0A830CDA5-F1
#
_entry.id   AF-A0A830CDA5-F1
#
_cell.length_a   1.000
_cell.length_b   1.000
_cell.length_c   1.000
_cell.angle_alpha   90.00
_cell.angle_beta   90.00
_cell.angle_gamma   90.00
#
_symmetry.space_group_name_H-M   'P 1'
#
loop_
_entity.id
_entity.type
_entity.pdbx_description
1 polymer ?
#
loop_
_entity_poly.entity_id
_entity_poly.type
_entity_poly.pdbx_seq_one_letter_code
_entity_poly.pdbx_strand_id
1 'polypeptide(L)'
;MAETEGDVEVIHMWSSPRSTSTSLMYSFAQRDDTEVLDEPLYAAFLRVTGAERPYREELLSKMESDGNKVIKGIIFGPGKKKYRFCKHMASHRLHGLVDDLMKKGKHFILMRNPFDVLTSYDKVVPPSLTDMGYNSMASIYSELCDRGLTPPVIDTDLLREDPEATLRGLCDDLGIPFQAAMLKWEPGPKPFDGMWAPYWYESTHKSTGFKPPRKYPSAGYTSW
;
A
#
# COMPACT_ATOMS: atom_id res chain seq x y z
N MET A 1 -10.15 9.47 29.47
CA MET A 1 -10.11 8.01 29.70
C MET A 1 -8.92 7.50 28.93
N ALA A 2 -8.00 6.77 29.56
CA ALA A 2 -6.89 6.15 28.84
C ALA A 2 -7.49 5.05 27.95
N GLU A 3 -7.40 5.19 26.62
CA GLU A 3 -7.69 4.09 25.70
C GLU A 3 -6.68 2.98 26.02
N THR A 4 -7.18 1.84 26.50
CA THR A 4 -6.36 0.66 26.75
C THR A 4 -5.85 0.14 25.41
N GLU A 5 -4.54 0.19 25.21
CA GLU A 5 -3.89 -0.46 24.06
C GLU A 5 -4.25 -1.95 24.06
N GLY A 6 -4.85 -2.42 22.97
CA GLY A 6 -5.30 -3.79 22.79
C GLY A 6 -4.52 -4.51 21.70
N ASP A 7 -4.78 -5.81 21.53
CA ASP A 7 -4.23 -6.58 20.41
C ASP A 7 -4.77 -6.03 19.08
N VAL A 8 -3.85 -5.63 18.20
CA VAL A 8 -4.14 -5.02 16.91
C VAL A 8 -4.19 -6.09 15.82
N GLU A 9 -5.27 -6.12 15.04
CA GLU A 9 -5.35 -6.92 13.83
C GLU A 9 -4.72 -6.18 12.64
N VAL A 10 -3.59 -6.69 12.13
CA VAL A 10 -2.87 -6.04 11.03
C VAL A 10 -3.47 -6.43 9.68
N ILE A 11 -3.61 -5.45 8.78
CA ILE A 11 -4.00 -5.62 7.38
C ILE A 11 -2.85 -5.14 6.51
N HIS A 12 -2.30 -6.04 5.70
CA HIS A 12 -1.20 -5.78 4.79
C HIS A 12 -1.70 -5.63 3.36
N MET A 13 -1.51 -4.43 2.81
CA MET A 13 -1.64 -4.21 1.37
C MET A 13 -0.26 -4.24 0.73
N TRP A 14 -0.05 -5.15 -0.23
CA TRP A 14 1.15 -5.19 -1.04
C TRP A 14 0.86 -4.64 -2.43
N SER A 15 1.59 -3.61 -2.84
CA SER A 15 1.36 -2.95 -4.13
C SER A 15 2.65 -2.72 -4.91
N SER A 16 2.54 -2.59 -6.22
CA SER A 16 3.56 -1.90 -7.01
C SER A 16 3.40 -0.37 -6.86
N PRO A 17 4.47 0.40 -7.10
CA PRO A 17 4.35 1.85 -7.21
C PRO A 17 3.32 2.26 -8.27
N ARG A 18 2.69 3.42 -8.06
CA ARG A 18 1.72 4.04 -9.00
C ARG A 18 0.42 3.23 -9.25
N SER A 19 0.08 2.38 -8.28
CA SER A 19 -1.14 1.56 -8.26
C SER A 19 -2.19 2.11 -7.28
N THR A 20 -2.35 3.43 -7.15
CA THR A 20 -3.40 4.04 -6.28
C THR A 20 -3.31 3.64 -4.79
N SER A 21 -2.17 3.07 -4.36
CA SER A 21 -1.95 2.54 -3.02
C SER A 21 -2.10 3.57 -1.91
N THR A 22 -1.63 4.80 -2.13
CA THR A 22 -1.82 5.91 -1.18
C THR A 22 -3.29 6.30 -1.04
N SER A 23 -4.07 6.33 -2.13
CA SER A 23 -5.51 6.60 -2.05
C SER A 23 -6.26 5.48 -1.31
N LEU A 24 -5.84 4.22 -1.49
CA LEU A 24 -6.41 3.11 -0.72
C LEU A 24 -6.07 3.20 0.78
N MET A 25 -4.85 3.63 1.13
CA MET A 25 -4.51 3.97 2.51
C MET A 25 -5.40 5.08 3.07
N TYR A 26 -5.67 6.14 2.30
CA TYR A 26 -6.54 7.24 2.72
C TYR A 26 -7.97 6.76 2.97
N SER A 27 -8.47 5.86 2.11
CA SER A 27 -9.76 5.18 2.26
C SER A 27 -9.82 4.39 3.57
N PHE A 28 -8.82 3.55 3.88
CA PHE A 28 -8.80 2.80 5.14
C PHE A 28 -8.66 3.72 6.37
N ALA A 29 -7.96 4.85 6.24
CA ALA A 29 -7.85 5.84 7.31
C ALA A 29 -9.18 6.55 7.65
N GLN A 30 -10.22 6.41 6.82
CA GLN A 30 -11.55 6.97 7.13
C GLN A 30 -12.37 6.06 8.04
N ARG A 31 -11.94 4.82 8.27
CA ARG A 31 -12.63 3.90 9.16
C ARG A 31 -12.38 4.32 10.61
N ASP A 32 -13.41 4.30 11.44
CA ASP A 32 -13.30 4.65 12.85
C ASP A 32 -12.49 3.63 13.69
N ASP A 33 -12.32 2.42 13.15
CA ASP A 33 -11.69 1.26 13.79
C ASP A 33 -10.28 0.97 13.29
N THR A 34 -9.71 1.83 12.43
CA THR A 34 -8.44 1.58 11.74
C THR A 34 -7.45 2.72 11.95
N GLU A 35 -6.19 2.37 12.24
CA GLU A 35 -5.04 3.24 12.10
C GLU A 35 -4.17 2.80 10.90
N VAL A 36 -3.39 3.70 10.31
CA VAL A 36 -2.65 3.42 9.08
C VAL A 36 -1.16 3.69 9.22
N LEU A 37 -0.34 2.90 8.53
CA LEU A 37 1.10 3.08 8.39
C LEU A 37 1.46 3.22 6.91
N ASP A 38 2.14 4.32 6.57
CA ASP A 38 2.66 4.57 5.24
C ASP A 38 4.07 3.97 5.08
N GLU A 39 4.19 2.91 4.27
CA GLU A 39 5.44 2.21 3.92
C GLU A 39 6.41 1.99 5.09
N PRO A 40 6.00 1.30 6.16
CA PRO A 40 6.80 1.19 7.38
C PRO A 40 8.17 0.51 7.15
N LEU A 41 8.32 -0.31 6.09
CA LEU A 41 9.57 -0.96 5.72
C LEU A 41 10.47 -0.14 4.78
N TYR A 42 10.08 1.09 4.40
CA TYR A 42 10.83 1.84 3.39
C TYR A 42 12.25 2.23 3.84
N ALA A 43 12.43 2.60 5.11
CA ALA A 43 13.74 2.89 5.68
C ALA A 43 14.67 1.68 5.65
N ALA A 44 14.14 0.49 5.98
CA ALA A 44 14.89 -0.75 5.88
C ALA A 44 15.29 -1.04 4.43
N PHE A 45 14.36 -0.85 3.49
CA PHE A 45 14.62 -1.02 2.06
C PHE A 45 15.76 -0.10 1.57
N LEU A 46 15.71 1.21 1.85
CA LEU A 46 16.75 2.15 1.43
C LEU A 46 18.11 1.86 2.10
N ARG A 47 18.11 1.39 3.35
CA ARG A 47 19.34 1.00 4.05
C ARG A 47 19.99 -0.21 3.39
N VAL A 48 19.22 -1.25 3.08
CA VAL A 48 19.75 -2.53 2.55
C VAL A 48 20.11 -2.44 1.07
N THR A 49 19.27 -1.78 0.27
CA THR A 49 19.49 -1.70 -1.19
C THR A 49 20.45 -0.59 -1.59
N GLY A 50 20.61 0.44 -0.75
CA GLY A 50 21.36 1.64 -1.13
C GLY A 50 20.66 2.48 -2.20
N ALA A 51 19.37 2.26 -2.46
CA ALA A 51 18.64 3.04 -3.46
C ALA A 51 18.71 4.54 -3.16
N GLU A 52 19.12 5.31 -4.17
CA GLU A 52 19.31 6.76 -4.05
C GLU A 52 17.98 7.50 -4.08
N ARG A 53 17.78 8.39 -3.11
CA ARG A 53 16.63 9.29 -3.02
C ARG A 53 17.08 10.65 -2.49
N PRO A 54 16.51 11.78 -2.98
CA PRO A 54 16.88 13.12 -2.49
C PRO A 54 16.73 13.29 -0.97
N TYR A 55 15.82 12.52 -0.36
CA TYR A 55 15.47 12.57 1.06
C TYR A 55 15.99 11.34 1.84
N ARG A 56 16.91 10.55 1.27
CA ARG A 56 17.39 9.29 1.87
C ARG A 56 17.97 9.48 3.27
N GLU A 57 18.91 10.40 3.42
CA GLU A 57 19.61 10.63 4.70
C GLU A 57 18.64 11.11 5.78
N GLU A 58 17.75 12.03 5.43
CA GLU A 58 16.71 12.51 6.35
C GLU A 58 15.78 11.36 6.77
N LEU A 59 15.37 10.49 5.83
CA LEU A 59 14.53 9.32 6.11
C LEU A 59 15.23 8.34 7.07
N LEU A 60 16.48 7.99 6.78
CA LEU A 60 17.26 7.07 7.63
C LEU A 60 17.56 7.65 9.02
N SER A 61 17.61 8.97 9.16
CA SER A 61 17.77 9.63 10.48
C SER A 61 16.50 9.68 11.32
N LYS A 62 15.31 9.63 10.68
CA LYS A 62 14.02 9.79 11.35
C LYS A 62 13.25 8.50 11.58
N MET A 63 13.51 7.47 10.77
CA MET A 63 12.75 6.21 10.79
C MET A 63 13.62 5.03 11.24
N GLU A 64 13.02 4.10 11.97
CA GLU A 64 13.66 2.81 12.27
C GLU A 64 13.94 2.06 10.97
N SER A 65 15.20 1.74 10.74
CA SER A 65 15.68 1.10 9.51
C SER A 65 15.93 -0.40 9.69
N ASP A 66 15.88 -0.92 10.92
CA ASP A 66 15.88 -2.36 11.17
C ASP A 66 14.49 -2.94 10.91
N GLY A 67 14.34 -3.60 9.75
CA GLY A 67 13.07 -4.20 9.35
C GLY A 67 12.49 -5.17 10.38
N ASN A 68 13.31 -5.89 11.15
CA ASN A 68 12.80 -6.80 12.18
C ASN A 68 12.29 -6.06 13.42
N LYS A 69 12.91 -4.92 13.76
CA LYS A 69 12.37 -4.02 14.80
C LYS A 69 11.09 -3.34 14.33
N VAL A 70 11.02 -2.90 13.07
CA VAL A 70 9.80 -2.35 12.48
C VAL A 70 8.66 -3.37 12.56
N ILE A 71 8.90 -4.63 12.17
CA ILE A 71 7.85 -5.67 12.21
C ILE A 71 7.33 -5.87 13.64
N LYS A 72 8.23 -6.06 14.61
CA LYS A 72 7.83 -6.38 15.99
C LYS A 72 7.27 -5.18 16.76
N GLY A 73 7.90 -4.01 16.61
CA GLY A 73 7.61 -2.84 17.43
C GLY A 73 6.64 -1.85 16.81
N ILE A 74 6.48 -1.85 15.48
CA ILE A 74 5.65 -0.86 14.76
C ILE A 74 4.46 -1.55 14.08
N ILE A 75 4.72 -2.56 13.25
CA ILE A 75 3.64 -3.27 12.53
C ILE A 75 2.78 -4.07 13.51
N PHE A 76 3.39 -4.90 14.36
CA PHE A 76 2.70 -5.70 15.37
C PHE A 76 2.83 -5.14 16.78
N GLY A 77 3.29 -3.90 16.93
CA GLY A 77 3.34 -3.22 18.22
C GLY A 77 1.94 -2.87 18.76
N PRO A 78 1.86 -2.36 20.00
CA PRO A 78 0.59 -1.86 20.56
C PRO A 78 -0.03 -0.78 19.67
N GLY A 79 -1.36 -0.68 19.65
CA GLY A 79 -2.10 0.32 18.88
C GLY A 79 -3.37 0.77 19.56
N LYS A 80 -3.97 1.83 19.02
CA LYS A 80 -5.17 2.46 19.60
C LYS A 80 -6.46 2.01 18.94
N LYS A 81 -6.34 1.39 17.77
CA LYS A 81 -7.45 0.96 16.93
C LYS A 81 -7.45 -0.56 16.79
N LYS A 82 -8.63 -1.11 16.49
CA LYS A 82 -8.80 -2.55 16.29
C LYS A 82 -7.93 -3.05 15.13
N TYR A 83 -7.90 -2.30 14.03
CA TYR A 83 -7.13 -2.64 12.85
C TYR A 83 -5.96 -1.69 12.63
N ARG A 84 -4.88 -2.23 12.07
CA ARG A 84 -3.76 -1.44 11.54
C ARG A 84 -3.51 -1.78 10.08
N PHE A 85 -3.78 -0.82 9.21
CA PHE A 85 -3.53 -0.96 7.78
C PHE A 85 -2.09 -0.55 7.44
N CYS A 86 -1.30 -1.50 6.96
CA CYS A 86 0.06 -1.27 6.50
C CYS A 86 0.08 -1.20 4.97
N LYS A 87 0.35 0.00 4.45
CA LYS A 87 0.54 0.21 3.01
C LYS A 87 1.99 -0.12 2.64
N HIS A 88 2.22 -1.22 1.94
CA HIS A 88 3.54 -1.62 1.49
C HIS A 88 3.72 -1.45 -0.02
N MET A 89 4.92 -1.04 -0.43
CA MET A 89 5.44 -1.43 -1.73
C MET A 89 5.98 -2.86 -1.62
N ALA A 90 5.62 -3.74 -2.55
CA ALA A 90 6.03 -5.13 -2.52
C ALA A 90 7.56 -5.31 -2.53
N SER A 91 8.27 -4.42 -3.23
CA SER A 91 9.74 -4.40 -3.26
C SER A 91 10.38 -4.11 -1.89
N HIS A 92 9.63 -3.55 -0.93
CA HIS A 92 10.14 -3.30 0.42
C HIS A 92 10.19 -4.57 1.28
N ARG A 93 9.62 -5.68 0.80
CA ARG A 93 9.79 -6.99 1.44
C ARG A 93 11.21 -7.51 1.18
N LEU A 94 12.10 -7.26 2.12
CA LEU A 94 13.48 -7.73 2.10
C LEU A 94 13.59 -9.22 2.48
N HIS A 95 14.64 -9.87 2.00
CA HIS A 95 15.03 -11.20 2.48
C HIS A 95 15.52 -11.14 3.94
N GLY A 96 15.25 -12.19 4.72
CA GLY A 96 15.71 -12.30 6.12
C GLY A 96 14.86 -11.54 7.15
N LEU A 97 13.72 -10.99 6.74
CA LEU A 97 12.71 -10.47 7.66
C LEU A 97 12.06 -11.61 8.44
N VAL A 98 11.66 -11.34 9.69
CA VAL A 98 10.99 -12.32 10.54
C VAL A 98 9.68 -12.79 9.89
N ASP A 99 9.45 -14.10 9.99
CA ASP A 99 8.35 -14.80 9.31
C ASP A 99 6.95 -14.33 9.77
N ASP A 100 6.88 -13.69 10.94
CA ASP A 100 5.68 -13.04 11.47
C ASP A 100 5.03 -12.09 10.45
N LEU A 101 5.82 -11.42 9.60
CA LEU A 101 5.31 -10.52 8.57
C LEU A 101 4.41 -11.22 7.53
N MET A 102 4.63 -12.51 7.28
CA MET A 102 3.83 -13.30 6.32
C MET A 102 2.87 -14.26 7.01
N LYS A 103 3.13 -14.61 8.28
CA LYS A 103 2.29 -15.52 9.08
C LYS A 103 1.12 -14.84 9.76
N LYS A 104 1.24 -13.55 10.10
CA LYS A 104 0.27 -12.83 10.91
C LYS A 104 -0.40 -11.72 10.10
N GLY A 105 -1.63 -11.42 10.49
CA GLY A 105 -2.43 -10.40 9.83
C GLY A 105 -3.12 -10.91 8.57
N LYS A 106 -3.89 -10.02 7.96
CA LYS A 106 -4.64 -10.25 6.73
C LYS A 106 -3.85 -9.67 5.57
N HIS A 107 -3.82 -10.33 4.42
CA HIS A 107 -3.02 -9.90 3.28
C HIS A 107 -3.87 -9.76 2.03
N PHE A 108 -3.61 -8.72 1.24
CA PHE A 108 -4.13 -8.61 -0.11
C PHE A 108 -3.11 -7.92 -1.03
N ILE A 109 -3.25 -8.15 -2.33
CA ILE A 109 -2.42 -7.56 -3.37
C ILE A 109 -3.22 -6.46 -4.07
N LEU A 110 -2.61 -5.29 -4.27
CA LEU A 110 -3.15 -4.22 -5.09
C LEU A 110 -2.30 -4.10 -6.34
N MET A 111 -2.89 -4.42 -7.49
CA MET A 111 -2.18 -4.45 -8.77
C MET A 111 -2.81 -3.51 -9.79
N ARG A 112 -1.96 -3.00 -10.66
CA ARG A 112 -2.35 -2.27 -11.86
C ARG A 112 -1.69 -2.94 -13.06
N ASN A 113 -2.35 -2.84 -14.21
CA ASN A 113 -1.79 -3.32 -15.46
C ASN A 113 -0.35 -2.79 -15.64
N PRO A 114 0.65 -3.67 -15.79
CA PRO A 114 2.06 -3.28 -15.88
C PRO A 114 2.34 -2.28 -17.00
N PHE A 115 1.62 -2.35 -18.13
CA PHE A 115 1.80 -1.41 -19.23
C PHE A 115 1.38 0.03 -18.87
N ASP A 116 0.38 0.19 -17.99
CA ASP A 116 -0.10 1.49 -17.53
C ASP A 116 0.74 2.10 -16.39
N VAL A 117 1.54 1.27 -15.71
CA VAL A 117 2.47 1.72 -14.67
C VAL A 117 3.70 2.38 -15.29
N LEU A 118 4.25 1.79 -16.36
CA LEU A 118 5.46 2.27 -17.06
C LEU A 118 5.37 3.75 -17.45
N THR A 119 4.26 4.17 -18.04
CA THR A 119 4.04 5.55 -18.51
C THR A 119 3.93 6.58 -17.37
N SER A 120 3.66 6.12 -16.15
CA SER A 120 3.49 6.97 -14.97
C SER A 120 4.72 7.00 -14.05
N TYR A 121 5.52 5.94 -14.05
CA TYR A 121 6.73 5.80 -13.23
C TYR A 121 7.91 6.59 -13.82
N ASP A 122 8.06 6.56 -15.15
CA ASP A 122 9.10 7.28 -15.90
C ASP A 122 9.10 8.80 -15.63
N LYS A 123 7.96 9.37 -15.23
CA LYS A 123 7.84 10.78 -14.87
C LYS A 123 8.55 11.18 -13.58
N VAL A 124 8.95 10.21 -12.75
CA VAL A 124 9.54 10.47 -11.42
C VAL A 124 10.94 9.88 -11.29
N VAL A 125 11.15 8.64 -11.75
CA VAL A 125 12.46 7.96 -11.73
C VAL A 125 12.52 7.01 -12.93
N PRO A 126 13.69 6.81 -13.58
CA PRO A 126 13.84 5.76 -14.59
C PRO A 126 13.41 4.40 -14.03
N PRO A 127 12.50 3.66 -14.69
CA PRO A 127 12.00 2.40 -14.17
C PRO A 127 13.09 1.32 -14.18
N SER A 128 13.30 0.65 -13.04
CA SER A 128 13.96 -0.65 -12.98
C SER A 128 12.92 -1.75 -12.74
N LEU A 129 13.13 -2.95 -13.29
CA LEU A 129 12.24 -4.11 -13.06
C LEU A 129 12.09 -4.44 -11.57
N THR A 130 13.15 -4.23 -10.80
CA THR A 130 13.15 -4.39 -9.34
C THR A 130 12.25 -3.37 -8.66
N ASP A 131 12.29 -2.11 -9.08
CA ASP A 131 11.47 -1.05 -8.49
C ASP A 131 9.97 -1.20 -8.78
N MET A 132 9.61 -1.79 -9.93
CA MET A 132 8.21 -2.05 -10.25
C MET A 132 7.56 -3.08 -9.29
N GLY A 133 8.36 -3.91 -8.62
CA GLY A 133 7.89 -4.79 -7.54
C GLY A 133 6.99 -5.95 -7.97
N TYR A 134 6.78 -6.20 -9.28
CA TYR A 134 5.92 -7.29 -9.77
C TYR A 134 6.44 -8.67 -9.37
N ASN A 135 7.75 -8.90 -9.47
CA ASN A 135 8.37 -10.16 -9.00
C ASN A 135 8.17 -10.34 -7.49
N SER A 136 8.31 -9.27 -6.71
CA SER A 136 8.07 -9.30 -5.27
C SER A 136 6.59 -9.58 -4.95
N MET A 137 5.65 -8.99 -5.69
CA MET A 137 4.22 -9.30 -5.54
C MET A 137 3.91 -10.76 -5.85
N ALA A 138 4.44 -11.30 -6.96
CA ALA A 138 4.25 -12.70 -7.32
C ALA A 138 4.84 -13.65 -6.26
N SER A 139 6.04 -13.33 -5.74
CA SER A 139 6.67 -14.10 -4.66
C SER A 139 5.85 -14.06 -3.37
N ILE A 140 5.32 -12.89 -2.99
CA ILE A 140 4.43 -12.73 -1.82
C ILE A 140 3.15 -13.55 -2.00
N TYR A 141 2.52 -13.45 -3.17
CA TYR A 141 1.29 -14.18 -3.47
C TYR A 141 1.50 -15.69 -3.40
N SER A 142 2.55 -16.20 -4.05
CA SER A 142 2.91 -17.62 -4.06
C SER A 142 3.15 -18.13 -2.64
N GLU A 143 3.92 -17.40 -1.84
CA GLU A 143 4.24 -17.82 -0.48
C GLU A 143 3.01 -17.83 0.44
N LEU A 144 2.08 -16.89 0.26
CA LEU A 144 0.80 -16.91 0.98
C LEU A 144 -0.03 -18.13 0.57
N CYS A 145 -0.09 -18.44 -0.73
CA CYS A 145 -0.80 -19.61 -1.25
C CYS A 145 -0.22 -20.93 -0.72
N ASP A 146 1.11 -21.05 -0.67
CA ASP A 146 1.80 -22.22 -0.12
C ASP A 146 1.49 -22.43 1.38
N ARG A 147 1.07 -21.37 2.08
CA ARG A 147 0.62 -21.40 3.48
C ARG A 147 -0.87 -21.65 3.62
N GLY A 148 -1.59 -21.91 2.53
CA GLY A 148 -3.04 -22.12 2.52
C GLY A 148 -3.85 -20.84 2.58
N LEU A 149 -3.23 -19.67 2.37
CA LEU A 149 -3.92 -18.38 2.29
C LEU A 149 -3.99 -17.95 0.82
N THR A 150 -5.20 -17.69 0.31
CA THR A 150 -5.35 -17.09 -1.03
C THR A 150 -5.64 -15.60 -0.85
N PRO A 151 -4.63 -14.71 -0.93
CA PRO A 151 -4.86 -13.29 -0.70
C PRO A 151 -5.70 -12.70 -1.84
N PRO A 152 -6.70 -11.85 -1.54
CA PRO A 152 -7.44 -11.14 -2.57
C PRO A 152 -6.50 -10.31 -3.44
N VAL A 153 -6.85 -10.20 -4.72
CA VAL A 153 -6.11 -9.40 -5.69
C VAL A 153 -7.05 -8.33 -6.24
N ILE A 154 -6.74 -7.07 -5.93
CA ILE A 154 -7.53 -5.92 -6.35
C ILE A 154 -6.88 -5.27 -7.56
N ASP A 155 -7.65 -5.19 -8.65
CA ASP A 155 -7.30 -4.34 -9.79
C ASP A 155 -7.65 -2.88 -9.48
N THR A 156 -6.65 -2.02 -9.60
CA THR A 156 -6.83 -0.58 -9.37
C THR A 156 -7.79 0.10 -10.33
N ASP A 157 -7.97 -0.39 -11.54
CA ASP A 157 -8.91 0.22 -12.49
C ASP A 157 -10.35 -0.14 -12.12
N LEU A 158 -10.60 -1.38 -11.67
CA LEU A 158 -11.89 -1.77 -11.09
C LEU A 158 -12.21 -0.97 -9.82
N LEU A 159 -11.23 -0.83 -8.91
CA LEU A 159 -11.37 -0.01 -7.70
C LEU A 159 -11.74 1.45 -8.02
N ARG A 160 -11.27 1.97 -9.17
CA ARG A 160 -11.54 3.34 -9.57
C ARG A 160 -12.86 3.49 -10.33
N GLU A 161 -13.29 2.46 -11.03
CA GLU A 161 -14.56 2.43 -11.76
C GLU A 161 -15.75 2.29 -10.81
N ASP A 162 -15.69 1.34 -9.87
CA ASP A 162 -16.69 1.14 -8.82
C ASP A 162 -16.02 0.93 -7.45
N PRO A 163 -15.68 2.03 -6.76
CA PRO A 163 -14.98 1.94 -5.48
C PRO A 163 -15.81 1.29 -4.39
N GLU A 164 -17.13 1.48 -4.38
CA GLU A 164 -17.99 0.91 -3.35
C GLU A 164 -18.10 -0.60 -3.49
N ALA A 165 -18.42 -1.09 -4.69
CA ALA A 165 -18.50 -2.53 -4.93
C ALA A 165 -17.16 -3.23 -4.64
N THR A 166 -16.05 -2.64 -5.11
CA THR A 166 -14.71 -3.20 -4.91
C THR A 166 -14.32 -3.23 -3.43
N LEU A 167 -14.58 -2.15 -2.68
CA LEU A 167 -14.24 -2.09 -1.25
C LEU A 167 -15.14 -2.98 -0.40
N ARG A 168 -16.41 -3.17 -0.76
CA ARG A 168 -17.29 -4.15 -0.11
C ARG A 168 -16.74 -5.56 -0.27
N GLY A 169 -16.43 -5.97 -1.50
CA GLY A 169 -15.83 -7.28 -1.77
C GLY A 169 -14.51 -7.49 -1.02
N LEU A 170 -13.62 -6.49 -1.03
CA LEU A 170 -12.37 -6.55 -0.27
C LEU A 170 -12.61 -6.68 1.24
N CYS A 171 -13.57 -5.92 1.80
CA CYS A 171 -13.89 -6.01 3.23
C CYS A 171 -14.44 -7.41 3.59
N ASP A 172 -15.31 -7.96 2.75
CA ASP A 172 -15.87 -9.30 2.93
C ASP A 172 -14.77 -10.38 2.88
N ASP A 173 -13.87 -10.33 1.89
CA ASP A 173 -12.74 -11.24 1.76
C ASP A 173 -11.76 -11.14 2.95
N LEU A 174 -11.56 -9.93 3.49
CA LEU A 174 -10.75 -9.70 4.69
C LEU A 174 -11.52 -10.06 5.98
N GLY A 175 -12.82 -10.30 5.93
CA GLY A 175 -13.67 -10.54 7.11
C GLY A 175 -13.75 -9.32 8.03
N ILE A 176 -13.84 -8.12 7.47
CA ILE A 176 -14.02 -6.85 8.21
C ILE A 176 -15.29 -6.13 7.70
N PRO A 177 -15.96 -5.30 8.53
CA PRO A 177 -17.15 -4.59 8.06
C PRO A 177 -16.79 -3.47 7.09
N PHE A 178 -17.51 -3.33 5.98
CA PHE A 178 -17.41 -2.14 5.13
C PHE A 178 -17.93 -0.89 5.86
N GLN A 179 -17.26 0.25 5.67
CA GLN A 179 -17.73 1.56 6.15
C GLN A 179 -17.81 2.55 4.99
N ALA A 180 -18.96 3.21 4.80
CA ALA A 180 -19.15 4.16 3.70
C ALA A 180 -18.18 5.36 3.74
N ALA A 181 -17.64 5.67 4.93
CA ALA A 181 -16.60 6.70 5.11
C ALA A 181 -15.35 6.41 4.26
N MET A 182 -15.05 5.15 3.94
CA MET A 182 -13.92 4.74 3.08
C MET A 182 -13.93 5.39 1.69
N LEU A 183 -15.09 5.85 1.21
CA LEU A 183 -15.27 6.35 -0.16
C LEU A 183 -14.82 7.81 -0.35
N LYS A 184 -14.67 8.58 0.74
CA LYS A 184 -14.41 10.02 0.67
C LYS A 184 -13.43 10.47 1.73
N TRP A 185 -12.54 11.38 1.37
CA TRP A 185 -11.58 12.00 2.29
C TRP A 185 -11.39 13.47 1.96
N GLU A 186 -10.92 14.24 2.92
CA GLU A 186 -10.53 15.63 2.67
C GLU A 186 -9.28 15.71 1.80
N PRO A 187 -9.14 16.73 0.92
CA PRO A 187 -7.91 16.93 0.17
C PRO A 187 -6.76 17.38 1.10
N GLY A 188 -5.55 17.45 0.54
CA GLY A 188 -4.34 17.91 1.21
C GLY A 188 -3.57 16.83 1.98
N PRO A 189 -2.39 17.19 2.50
CA PRO A 189 -1.52 16.29 3.24
C PRO A 189 -2.20 15.73 4.48
N LYS A 190 -1.80 14.52 4.87
CA LYS A 190 -2.30 13.83 6.06
C LYS A 190 -1.22 13.67 7.11
N PRO A 191 -1.57 13.68 8.41
CA PRO A 191 -0.59 13.51 9.48
C PRO A 191 0.12 12.15 9.46
N PHE A 192 -0.46 11.16 8.78
CA PHE A 192 0.09 9.82 8.58
C PHE A 192 0.83 9.66 7.25
N ASP A 193 0.95 10.71 6.44
CA ASP A 193 1.78 10.67 5.23
C ASP A 193 3.25 10.51 5.60
N GLY A 194 3.96 9.64 4.87
CA GLY A 194 5.41 9.58 4.96
C GLY A 194 6.05 10.89 4.50
N MET A 195 7.25 11.18 5.01
CA MET A 195 7.99 12.41 4.66
C MET A 195 8.32 12.56 3.16
N TRP A 196 8.20 11.48 2.40
CA TRP A 196 8.33 11.48 0.94
C TRP A 196 7.09 11.99 0.22
N ALA A 197 5.96 12.23 0.90
CA ALA A 197 4.72 12.68 0.30
C ALA A 197 4.86 13.89 -0.65
N PRO A 198 5.68 14.94 -0.36
CA PRO A 198 5.90 16.04 -1.30
C PRO A 198 6.42 15.62 -2.68
N TYR A 199 7.08 14.45 -2.78
CA TYR A 199 7.64 13.92 -4.02
C TYR A 199 6.66 13.02 -4.78
N TRP A 200 5.73 12.36 -4.08
CA TRP A 200 4.94 11.27 -4.69
C TRP A 200 3.43 11.49 -4.68
N TYR A 201 2.90 12.30 -3.75
CA TYR A 201 1.47 12.30 -3.39
C TYR A 201 0.69 13.50 -3.92
N GLU A 202 1.27 14.33 -4.77
CA GLU A 202 0.61 15.50 -5.35
C GLU A 202 -0.78 15.18 -5.92
N SER A 203 -0.92 14.07 -6.66
CA SER A 203 -2.22 13.65 -7.21
C SER A 203 -3.22 13.25 -6.13
N THR A 204 -2.76 12.54 -5.10
CA THR A 204 -3.62 12.05 -4.01
C THR A 204 -4.07 13.20 -3.11
N HIS A 205 -3.19 14.18 -2.84
CA HIS A 205 -3.54 15.39 -2.10
C HIS A 205 -4.59 16.26 -2.82
N LYS A 206 -4.71 16.17 -4.15
CA LYS A 206 -5.77 16.84 -4.92
C LYS A 206 -7.07 16.02 -5.02
N SER A 207 -7.13 14.84 -4.42
CA SER A 207 -8.27 13.94 -4.48
C SER A 207 -9.12 14.00 -3.21
N THR A 208 -10.40 13.66 -3.34
CA THR A 208 -11.37 13.58 -2.23
C THR A 208 -12.07 12.22 -2.19
N GLY A 209 -11.55 11.26 -2.93
CA GLY A 209 -12.15 9.96 -3.24
C GLY A 209 -11.47 9.35 -4.46
N PHE A 210 -11.82 8.11 -4.77
CA PHE A 210 -11.38 7.45 -6.00
C PHE A 210 -12.02 8.13 -7.22
N LYS A 211 -11.24 8.27 -8.30
CA LYS A 211 -11.70 8.84 -9.57
C LYS A 211 -11.55 7.79 -10.67
N PRO A 212 -12.54 7.63 -11.57
CA PRO A 212 -12.45 6.70 -12.69
C PRO A 212 -11.16 6.90 -13.50
N PRO A 213 -10.61 5.83 -14.10
CA PRO A 213 -9.53 5.96 -15.05
C PRO A 213 -9.93 6.89 -16.20
N ARG A 214 -9.00 7.73 -16.66
CA ARG A 214 -9.18 8.45 -17.93
C ARG A 214 -9.18 7.39 -19.02
N LYS A 215 -10.33 7.14 -19.65
CA LYS A 215 -10.39 6.32 -20.86
C LYS A 215 -9.53 7.02 -21.91
N TYR A 216 -8.39 6.43 -22.27
CA TYR A 216 -7.76 6.81 -23.54
C TYR A 216 -8.73 6.41 -24.65
N PRO A 217 -8.92 7.23 -25.69
CA PRO A 217 -9.62 6.76 -26.89
C PRO A 217 -8.92 5.47 -27.32
N SER A 218 -9.68 4.40 -27.50
CA SER A 218 -9.14 3.20 -28.11
C SER A 218 -8.48 3.64 -29.42
N ALA A 219 -7.18 3.37 -29.58
CA ALA A 219 -6.55 3.47 -30.88
C ALA A 219 -7.34 2.49 -31.75
N GLY A 220 -8.21 3.04 -32.59
CA GLY A 220 -8.97 2.25 -33.55
C GLY A 220 -7.94 1.53 -34.40
N TYR A 221 -7.82 0.22 -34.21
CA TYR A 221 -7.13 -0.62 -35.17
C TYR A 221 -7.97 -0.58 -36.45
N THR A 222 -7.65 0.33 -37.35
CA THR A 222 -8.00 0.16 -38.76
C THR A 222 -7.15 -0.99 -39.27
N SER A 223 -7.82 -2.11 -39.53
CA SER A 223 -7.28 -3.23 -40.30
C SER A 223 -6.69 -2.72 -41.62
N TRP A 224 -5.43 -3.06 -41.90
CA TRP A 224 -4.86 -3.05 -43.24
C TRP A 224 -4.91 -4.47 -43.80
#